data_AF-A0A8T4P1H8-F1
#
_entry.id   AF-A0A8T4P1H8-F1
#
_cell.length_a   1.000
_cell.length_b   1.000
_cell.length_c   1.000
_cell.angle_alpha   90.00
_cell.angle_beta   90.00
_cell.angle_gamma   90.00
#
_symmetry.space_group_name_H-M   'P 1'
#
loop_
_entity.id
_entity.type
_entity.pdbx_description
1 polymer ?
#
loop_
_entity_poly.entity_id
_entity_poly.type
_entity_poly.pdbx_seq_one_letter_code
_entity_poly.pdbx_strand_id
1 'polypeptide(L)'
;GASTTDAVTVQRIEVGAAKLASEVANVNAQNTIIVGGPCANTAAATILGNPVDCTAGFEPGSGRIELYENANGNVAMLVAGYAAVDTRNAAAVVANYKDYAGKLKGTKVKVTKGVGNVLTVA
;
A
#
# COMPACT_ATOMS: atom_id res chain seq x y z
N GLY A 1 7.35 -19.07 35.87
CA GLY A 1 6.66 -18.81 34.59
C GLY A 1 7.64 -18.10 33.68
N ALA A 2 7.93 -18.66 32.52
CA ALA A 2 8.84 -18.03 31.56
C ALA A 2 8.07 -16.98 30.75
N SER A 3 8.45 -15.71 30.89
CA SER A 3 8.06 -14.66 29.96
C SER A 3 8.80 -14.87 28.65
N THR A 4 8.07 -15.14 27.58
CA THR A 4 8.58 -15.15 26.21
C THR A 4 8.80 -13.71 25.77
N THR A 5 10.05 -13.25 25.80
CA THR A 5 10.44 -12.02 25.11
C THR A 5 10.62 -12.36 23.64
N ASP A 6 9.63 -12.03 22.81
CA ASP A 6 9.76 -12.17 21.36
C ASP A 6 10.94 -11.30 20.89
N ALA A 7 11.95 -11.92 20.29
CA ALA A 7 13.06 -11.20 19.68
C ALA A 7 12.52 -10.43 18.45
N VAL A 8 12.55 -9.09 18.52
CA VAL A 8 12.18 -8.23 17.38
C VAL A 8 13.43 -7.96 16.55
N THR A 9 13.48 -8.51 15.34
CA THR A 9 14.47 -8.10 14.34
C THR A 9 14.09 -6.74 13.79
N VAL A 10 14.92 -5.73 14.02
CA VAL A 10 14.71 -4.37 13.50
C VAL A 10 15.32 -4.28 12.10
N GLN A 11 14.47 -4.25 11.07
CA GLN A 11 14.88 -3.77 9.75
C GLN A 11 14.91 -2.24 9.77
N ARG A 12 16.12 -1.65 9.79
CA ARG A 12 16.26 -0.19 9.70
C ARG A 12 15.91 0.26 8.29
N ILE A 13 15.04 1.25 8.21
CA ILE A 13 14.80 1.99 6.97
C ILE A 13 15.80 3.12 6.93
N GLU A 14 16.61 3.18 5.87
CA GLU A 14 17.58 4.25 5.71
C GLU A 14 16.88 5.61 5.56
N VAL A 15 17.50 6.65 6.10
CA VAL A 15 17.04 8.02 5.88
C VAL A 15 17.07 8.31 4.38
N GLY A 16 15.95 8.76 3.82
CA GLY A 16 15.82 8.99 2.37
C GLY A 16 15.31 7.78 1.58
N ALA A 17 14.92 6.68 2.23
CA ALA A 17 14.25 5.56 1.57
C ALA A 17 12.89 5.96 0.98
N ALA A 18 12.20 6.93 1.59
CA ALA A 18 11.02 7.54 1.02
C ALA A 18 11.43 8.50 -0.09
N LYS A 19 10.93 8.25 -1.30
CA LYS A 19 11.18 9.05 -2.50
C LYS A 19 9.88 9.56 -3.09
N LEU A 20 9.93 10.74 -3.69
CA LEU A 20 8.90 11.22 -4.60
C LEU A 20 8.91 10.37 -5.87
N ALA A 21 7.76 10.26 -6.52
CA ALA A 21 7.65 9.52 -7.78
C ALA A 21 8.61 10.08 -8.85
N SER A 22 8.86 11.39 -8.85
CA SER A 22 9.81 12.06 -9.74
C SER A 22 11.28 11.71 -9.48
N GLU A 23 11.61 11.17 -8.32
CA GLU A 23 12.97 10.76 -7.93
C GLU A 23 13.25 9.28 -8.24
N VAL A 24 12.23 8.56 -8.72
CA VAL A 24 12.32 7.14 -9.06
C VAL A 24 12.29 6.99 -10.58
N ALA A 25 13.44 6.73 -11.18
CA ALA A 25 13.57 6.59 -12.62
C ALA A 25 12.76 5.41 -13.20
N ASN A 26 12.68 4.30 -12.47
CA ASN A 26 11.88 3.14 -12.85
C ASN A 26 11.33 2.42 -11.62
N VAL A 27 10.01 2.52 -11.44
CA VAL A 27 9.28 1.94 -10.30
C VAL A 27 9.16 0.42 -10.39
N ASN A 28 9.32 -0.15 -11.59
CA ASN A 28 9.24 -1.59 -11.85
C ASN A 28 10.60 -2.30 -11.66
N ALA A 29 11.69 -1.55 -11.48
CA ALA A 29 13.04 -2.10 -11.34
C ALA A 29 13.36 -2.59 -9.92
N GLN A 30 12.48 -2.36 -8.95
CA GLN A 30 12.70 -2.63 -7.53
C GLN A 30 11.40 -3.09 -6.87
N ASN A 31 11.52 -3.72 -5.70
CA ASN A 31 10.36 -3.90 -4.82
C ASN A 31 9.96 -2.55 -4.24
N THR A 32 8.69 -2.17 -4.38
CA THR A 32 8.22 -0.83 -4.01
C THR A 32 6.92 -0.88 -3.22
N ILE A 33 6.76 0.08 -2.30
CA ILE A 33 5.48 0.41 -1.69
C ILE A 33 5.11 1.81 -2.19
N ILE A 34 4.09 1.89 -3.02
CA ILE A 34 3.66 3.12 -3.67
C ILE A 34 2.43 3.63 -2.93
N VAL A 35 2.61 4.71 -2.17
CA VAL A 35 1.53 5.32 -1.40
C VAL A 35 0.95 6.51 -2.16
N GLY A 36 -0.37 6.51 -2.36
CA GLY A 36 -1.10 7.56 -3.07
C GLY A 36 -1.70 7.08 -4.40
N GLY A 37 -2.85 7.66 -4.75
CA GLY A 37 -3.56 7.34 -5.99
C GLY A 37 -2.89 7.90 -7.25
N PRO A 38 -3.22 7.37 -8.43
CA PRO A 38 -2.58 7.75 -9.70
C PRO A 38 -2.82 9.20 -10.10
N CYS A 39 -3.86 9.86 -9.57
CA CYS A 39 -4.10 11.28 -9.79
C CYS A 39 -3.02 12.19 -9.17
N ALA A 40 -2.38 11.74 -8.09
CA ALA A 40 -1.41 12.53 -7.32
C ALA A 40 0.00 11.92 -7.34
N ASN A 41 0.14 10.67 -7.82
CA ASN A 41 1.38 9.93 -7.80
C ASN A 41 1.61 9.25 -9.17
N THR A 42 2.59 9.74 -9.93
CA THR A 42 2.92 9.20 -11.26
C THR A 42 3.47 7.78 -11.23
N ALA A 43 4.07 7.34 -10.11
CA ALA A 43 4.47 5.95 -9.91
C ALA A 43 3.25 5.04 -9.85
N ALA A 44 2.19 5.45 -9.14
CA ALA A 44 0.93 4.72 -9.08
C ALA A 44 0.24 4.69 -10.45
N ALA A 45 0.27 5.79 -11.20
CA ALA A 45 -0.24 5.82 -12.57
C ALA A 45 0.51 4.83 -13.47
N THR A 46 1.83 4.77 -13.37
CA THR A 46 2.68 3.89 -14.17
C THR A 46 2.33 2.41 -13.94
N ILE A 47 2.22 1.97 -12.69
CA ILE A 47 1.87 0.56 -12.39
C ILE A 47 0.42 0.22 -12.73
N LEU A 48 -0.47 1.22 -12.81
CA LEU A 48 -1.84 1.08 -13.27
C LEU A 48 -2.00 1.19 -14.80
N GLY A 49 -0.90 1.33 -15.55
CA GLY A 49 -0.93 1.41 -17.02
C GLY A 49 -1.33 2.78 -17.56
N ASN A 50 -1.12 3.85 -16.79
CA ASN A 50 -1.44 5.24 -17.14
C ASN A 50 -2.91 5.43 -17.56
N PRO A 51 -3.87 5.18 -16.65
CA PRO A 51 -5.28 5.31 -16.97
C PRO A 51 -5.65 6.76 -17.29
N VAL A 52 -6.53 6.96 -18.28
CA VAL A 52 -7.09 8.28 -18.59
C VAL A 52 -7.92 8.81 -17.43
N ASP A 53 -8.73 7.94 -16.82
CA ASP A 53 -9.44 8.21 -15.57
C ASP A 53 -8.63 7.66 -14.39
N CYS A 54 -7.98 8.56 -13.66
CA CYS A 54 -7.17 8.22 -12.50
C CYS A 54 -8.00 7.80 -11.27
N THR A 55 -9.33 7.89 -11.31
CA THR A 55 -10.23 7.40 -10.27
C THR A 55 -10.84 6.03 -10.60
N ALA A 56 -10.59 5.51 -11.81
CA ALA A 56 -11.14 4.24 -12.26
C ALA A 56 -10.75 3.10 -11.31
N GLY A 57 -11.77 2.37 -10.83
CA GLY A 57 -11.57 1.25 -9.90
C GLY A 57 -11.29 1.66 -8.45
N PHE A 58 -11.45 2.93 -8.09
CA PHE A 58 -11.50 3.41 -6.71
C PHE A 58 -12.93 3.76 -6.33
N GLU A 59 -13.37 3.31 -5.15
CA GLU A 59 -14.71 3.59 -4.63
C GLU A 59 -14.61 4.58 -3.46
N PRO A 60 -15.50 5.60 -3.41
CA PRO A 60 -15.57 6.54 -2.28
C PRO A 60 -15.65 5.83 -0.92
N GLY A 61 -14.85 6.31 0.04
CA GLY A 61 -14.82 5.75 1.39
C GLY A 61 -14.02 4.45 1.52
N SER A 62 -13.21 4.12 0.50
CA SER A 62 -12.39 2.92 0.53
C SER A 62 -10.96 3.14 0.04
N GLY A 63 -10.05 2.44 0.71
CA GLY A 63 -8.68 2.22 0.32
C GLY A 63 -8.52 0.89 -0.41
N ARG A 64 -7.44 0.76 -1.17
CA ARG A 64 -7.05 -0.41 -1.95
C ARG A 64 -5.58 -0.68 -1.67
N ILE A 65 -5.29 -1.93 -1.31
CA ILE A 65 -3.93 -2.45 -1.25
C ILE A 65 -3.83 -3.52 -2.33
N GLU A 66 -2.92 -3.36 -3.28
CA GLU A 66 -2.80 -4.27 -4.41
C GLU A 66 -1.35 -4.54 -4.79
N LEU A 67 -1.04 -5.81 -5.04
CA LEU A 67 0.25 -6.27 -5.49
C LEU A 67 0.27 -6.39 -7.01
N TYR A 68 1.29 -5.81 -7.61
CA TYR A 68 1.61 -5.90 -9.03
C TYR A 68 2.96 -6.60 -9.16
N GLU A 69 2.97 -7.75 -9.83
CA GLU A 69 4.21 -8.42 -10.19
C GLU A 69 4.75 -7.83 -11.50
N ASN A 70 5.99 -7.36 -11.45
CA ASN A 70 6.69 -6.86 -12.61
C ASN A 70 7.33 -8.03 -13.37
N ALA A 71 7.55 -7.85 -14.68
CA ALA A 71 8.12 -8.89 -15.55
C ALA A 71 9.51 -9.41 -15.12
N ASN A 72 10.23 -8.66 -14.28
CA ASN A 72 11.53 -9.01 -13.72
C ASN A 72 11.45 -9.71 -12.34
N GLY A 73 10.24 -10.02 -11.85
CA GLY A 73 10.01 -10.66 -10.55
C GLY A 73 9.97 -9.69 -9.36
N ASN A 74 10.16 -8.39 -9.57
CA ASN A 74 9.95 -7.39 -8.52
C ASN A 74 8.45 -7.18 -8.28
N VAL A 75 8.09 -6.84 -7.04
CA VAL A 75 6.69 -6.58 -6.65
C VAL A 75 6.50 -5.11 -6.29
N ALA A 76 5.51 -4.49 -6.89
CA ALA A 76 5.02 -3.16 -6.49
C ALA A 76 3.71 -3.31 -5.71
N MET A 77 3.68 -2.79 -4.48
CA MET A 77 2.46 -2.71 -3.69
C MET A 77 1.87 -1.31 -3.80
N LEU A 78 0.73 -1.19 -4.46
CA LEU A 78 -0.10 0.01 -4.46
C LEU A 78 -0.83 0.13 -3.13
N VAL A 79 -0.77 1.31 -2.51
CA VAL A 79 -1.54 1.68 -1.32
C VAL A 79 -2.23 3.00 -1.60
N ALA A 80 -3.46 2.94 -2.06
CA ALA A 80 -4.19 4.12 -2.55
C ALA A 80 -5.66 4.05 -2.15
N GLY A 81 -6.27 5.19 -1.85
CA GLY A 81 -7.70 5.29 -1.65
C GLY A 81 -8.32 6.37 -2.51
N TYR A 82 -9.65 6.36 -2.59
CA TYR A 82 -10.39 7.35 -3.37
C TYR A 82 -10.10 8.78 -2.87
N ALA A 83 -10.12 8.98 -1.55
CA ALA A 83 -9.72 10.24 -0.92
C ALA A 83 -8.40 10.11 -0.14
N ALA A 84 -7.84 11.26 0.26
CA ALA A 84 -6.63 11.31 1.08
C ALA A 84 -6.78 10.55 2.42
N VAL A 85 -7.97 10.62 3.04
CA VAL A 85 -8.27 9.86 4.28
C VAL A 85 -8.27 8.35 4.04
N ASP A 86 -8.78 7.91 2.89
CA ASP A 86 -8.83 6.49 2.54
C ASP A 86 -7.42 5.94 2.26
N THR A 87 -6.57 6.74 1.62
CA THR A 87 -5.14 6.41 1.44
C THR A 87 -4.44 6.27 2.79
N ARG A 88 -4.71 7.17 3.75
CA ARG A 88 -4.14 7.07 5.11
C ARG A 88 -4.61 5.81 5.83
N ASN A 89 -5.88 5.45 5.70
CA ASN A 89 -6.43 4.23 6.28
C ASN A 89 -5.76 2.97 5.69
N ALA A 90 -5.60 2.91 4.36
CA ALA A 90 -4.89 1.81 3.71
C ALA A 90 -3.41 1.75 4.16
N ALA A 91 -2.72 2.89 4.25
CA ALA A 91 -1.36 2.94 4.74
C ALA A 91 -1.23 2.49 6.20
N ALA A 92 -2.21 2.80 7.06
CA ALA A 92 -2.24 2.35 8.45
C ALA A 92 -2.38 0.82 8.55
N VAL A 93 -3.16 0.18 7.66
CA VAL A 93 -3.25 -1.30 7.58
C VAL A 93 -1.89 -1.90 7.23
N VAL A 94 -1.20 -1.36 6.22
CA VAL A 94 0.13 -1.85 5.81
C VAL A 94 1.17 -1.64 6.91
N ALA A 95 1.16 -0.48 7.57
CA ALA A 95 2.07 -0.19 8.68
C ALA A 95 1.88 -1.17 9.86
N ASN A 96 0.64 -1.60 10.10
CA ASN A 96 0.26 -2.55 11.16
C ASN A 96 -0.07 -3.93 10.59
N TYR A 97 0.59 -4.36 9.51
CA TYR A 97 0.21 -5.56 8.75
C TYR A 97 0.04 -6.83 9.61
N LYS A 98 0.77 -6.95 10.72
CA LYS A 98 0.68 -8.10 11.65
C LYS A 98 -0.73 -8.26 12.22
N ASP A 99 -1.39 -7.16 12.53
CA ASP A 99 -2.76 -7.14 13.08
C ASP A 99 -3.80 -7.57 12.03
N TYR A 100 -3.42 -7.47 10.75
CA TYR A 100 -4.27 -7.77 9.60
C TYR A 100 -3.82 -8.99 8.80
N ALA A 101 -2.78 -9.73 9.23
CA ALA A 101 -2.16 -10.80 8.44
C ALA A 101 -3.12 -11.93 8.05
N GLY A 102 -4.17 -12.16 8.85
CA GLY A 102 -5.25 -13.10 8.53
C GLY A 102 -6.18 -12.63 7.40
N LYS A 103 -6.23 -11.32 7.13
CA LYS A 103 -7.12 -10.67 6.15
C LYS A 103 -6.39 -10.17 4.90
N LEU A 104 -5.08 -9.91 5.00
CA LEU A 104 -4.21 -9.59 3.86
C LEU A 104 -3.94 -10.86 3.04
N LYS A 105 -4.91 -11.27 2.21
CA LYS A 105 -4.86 -12.47 1.39
C LYS A 105 -5.06 -12.12 -0.09
N GLY A 106 -4.45 -12.94 -0.96
CA GLY A 106 -4.48 -12.70 -2.41
C GLY A 106 -3.61 -11.51 -2.81
N THR A 107 -3.88 -10.97 -4.00
CA THR A 107 -3.12 -9.85 -4.58
C THR A 107 -3.82 -8.51 -4.40
N LYS A 108 -5.08 -8.48 -3.94
CA LYS A 108 -5.87 -7.25 -3.81
C LYS A 108 -6.79 -7.35 -2.61
N VAL A 109 -6.80 -6.30 -1.79
CA VAL A 109 -7.77 -6.12 -0.71
C VAL A 109 -8.31 -4.70 -0.68
N LYS A 110 -9.54 -4.57 -0.19
CA LYS A 110 -10.22 -3.31 0.08
C LYS A 110 -10.14 -2.99 1.57
N VAL A 111 -9.84 -1.73 1.87
CA VAL A 111 -9.82 -1.19 3.22
C VAL A 111 -10.99 -0.23 3.39
N THR A 112 -11.82 -0.46 4.40
CA THR A 112 -12.95 0.44 4.72
C THR A 112 -12.95 0.77 6.19
N LYS A 113 -13.67 1.83 6.56
CA LYS A 113 -13.90 2.19 7.95
C LYS A 113 -15.17 1.50 8.45
N GLY A 114 -15.02 0.61 9.41
CA GLY A 114 -16.11 -0.11 10.07
C GLY A 114 -16.68 0.65 11.27
N VAL A 115 -17.54 -0.03 12.02
CA VAL A 115 -18.19 0.48 13.22
C VAL A 115 -17.13 0.83 14.28
N GLY A 116 -17.32 1.96 14.98
CA GLY A 116 -16.40 2.38 16.04
C GLY A 116 -15.05 2.93 15.53
N ASN A 117 -14.99 3.38 14.28
CA ASN A 117 -13.76 3.85 13.62
C ASN A 117 -12.66 2.79 13.42
N VAL A 118 -12.99 1.51 13.53
CA VAL A 118 -12.04 0.41 13.31
C VAL A 118 -11.87 0.16 11.81
N LEU A 119 -10.63 -0.07 11.35
CA LEU A 119 -10.37 -0.41 9.96
C LEU A 119 -10.70 -1.88 9.67
N THR A 120 -11.42 -2.10 8.57
CA THR A 120 -11.79 -3.42 8.06
C THR A 120 -11.03 -3.68 6.76
N VAL A 121 -10.55 -4.91 6.60
CA VAL A 121 -9.85 -5.41 5.41
C VAL A 121 -10.65 -6.58 4.85
N ALA A 122 -10.98 -6.54 3.56
CA ALA A 122 -11.76 -7.56 2.88
C ALA A 122 -11.30 -7.74 1.43
#